data_AF-F4PN35-F1
#
_entry.id   AF-F4PN35-F1
#
_cell.length_a   1.000
_cell.length_b   1.000
_cell.length_c   1.000
_cell.angle_alpha   90.00
_cell.angle_beta   90.00
_cell.angle_gamma   90.00
#
_symmetry.space_group_name_H-M   'P 1'
#
loop_
_entity.id
_entity.type
_entity.pdbx_description
1 polymer ?
#
loop_
_entity_poly.entity_id
_entity_poly.type
_entity_poly.pdbx_seq_one_letter_code
_entity_poly.pdbx_strand_id
1 'polypeptide(L)'
;MLFNFWSLIPSTFKALTNFRRINDLYKHVQEQQKNVILYHLGHWVKLKVGGQPFIVRRRTLTWYPGSVFSSIAQYDKKTSMILSDLFKGQPFSMAPSGKPHVEQNIAVATQKTDEESSLDTKVESDQVVIQQHHQRNLNKNTMSDHASPYFKLEKDTDGYYMIDRDSALFGVVLNFLRTGELPDPLPSTIDARLLLLEAQFYHLKELQDRIKEIMMRKKRQDEKAIILNQEIAIATGHKQQIWFVVEKKWIDAWRQFIENQDELNHPPPSAVNNLSLYTVKGENQEPVLKDNLVYGVDYVCVTKEVWFLIEREYPMSGPMMLRTSPQIYSSPMYQSPFLFSFYLCTFIAYWFQIYVSDDGTIDSIRYIKYDGVKDCNNGDCETSSFSSSAKKASRNTIAVMTASLAFTVLAWIFTSVVCLFVMLSLVGILAKIPLPLGKVAKFLPILVTIFGLLAVLIFTGFGDASYRDCKREEDKYSSYYSNSTDSQCEQDKDDGYYSFILYKDLGNDQTFVRSPSTAWGCVTAATGLIIVGTILNFVAGKYDALTPN
;
A
#
# COMPACT_ATOMS: atom_id res chain seq x y z
N MET A 1 -20.22 47.12 106.25
CA MET A 1 -20.66 45.72 106.03
C MET A 1 -20.41 45.39 104.57
N LEU A 2 -19.47 44.47 104.37
CA LEU A 2 -19.05 43.86 103.11
C LEU A 2 -19.95 42.66 102.75
N PHE A 3 -19.79 42.18 101.51
CA PHE A 3 -20.36 40.96 100.89
C PHE A 3 -21.85 41.06 100.51
N ASN A 4 -22.35 40.61 99.36
CA ASN A 4 -21.92 39.62 98.37
C ASN A 4 -22.73 39.89 97.08
N PHE A 5 -22.13 39.96 95.89
CA PHE A 5 -22.83 39.59 94.63
C PHE A 5 -21.79 39.33 93.53
N TRP A 6 -21.20 38.13 93.57
CA TRP A 6 -20.51 37.51 92.46
C TRP A 6 -21.19 36.17 92.18
N SER A 7 -22.15 36.14 91.25
CA SER A 7 -22.59 34.91 90.58
C SER A 7 -23.63 35.21 89.49
N LEU A 8 -23.18 35.65 88.30
CA LEU A 8 -23.94 35.48 87.05
C LEU A 8 -23.10 35.90 85.82
N ILE A 9 -22.02 35.18 85.57
CA ILE A 9 -21.47 35.00 84.21
C ILE A 9 -21.24 33.49 84.08
N PRO A 10 -22.17 32.74 83.46
CA PRO A 10 -21.74 31.89 82.35
C PRO A 10 -22.89 31.57 81.37
N SER A 11 -23.19 32.45 80.42
CA SER A 11 -24.03 32.09 79.26
C SER A 11 -23.70 32.88 77.99
N THR A 12 -23.06 34.04 78.12
CA THR A 12 -22.72 34.91 76.98
C THR A 12 -21.45 34.49 76.24
N PHE A 13 -20.53 33.76 76.87
CA PHE A 13 -19.29 33.30 76.19
C PHE A 13 -19.50 32.07 75.28
N LYS A 14 -20.42 31.15 75.63
CA LYS A 14 -20.82 30.04 74.73
C LYS A 14 -21.57 30.54 73.51
N ALA A 15 -22.33 31.63 73.64
CA ALA A 15 -23.01 32.28 72.53
C ALA A 15 -22.01 32.92 71.55
N LEU A 16 -20.94 33.57 72.04
CA LEU A 16 -19.89 34.18 71.20
C LEU A 16 -19.05 33.14 70.42
N THR A 17 -18.74 31.98 71.02
CA THR A 17 -18.07 30.89 70.30
C THR A 17 -18.97 30.22 69.27
N ASN A 18 -20.29 30.13 69.56
CA ASN A 18 -21.28 29.66 68.60
C ASN A 18 -21.50 30.67 67.48
N PHE A 19 -21.44 31.99 67.74
CA PHE A 19 -21.53 33.02 66.70
C PHE A 19 -20.35 32.99 65.73
N ARG A 20 -19.12 32.73 66.21
CA ARG A 20 -17.96 32.54 65.33
C ARG A 20 -18.13 31.29 64.46
N ARG A 21 -18.53 30.15 65.04
CA ARG A 21 -18.86 28.92 64.29
C ARG A 21 -20.02 29.12 63.31
N ILE A 22 -21.04 29.89 63.66
CA ILE A 22 -22.18 30.19 62.79
C ILE A 22 -21.75 31.14 61.68
N ASN A 23 -20.89 32.13 61.94
CA ASN A 23 -20.37 33.02 60.90
C ASN A 23 -19.41 32.30 59.95
N ASP A 24 -18.60 31.37 60.46
CA ASP A 24 -17.75 30.50 59.65
C ASP A 24 -18.59 29.48 58.87
N LEU A 25 -19.63 28.91 59.46
CA LEU A 25 -20.61 28.06 58.78
C LEU A 25 -21.42 28.86 57.75
N TYR A 26 -21.76 30.11 58.03
CA TYR A 26 -22.47 31.00 57.11
C TYR A 26 -21.55 31.40 55.96
N LYS A 27 -20.25 31.65 56.20
CA LYS A 27 -19.25 31.82 55.16
C LYS A 27 -19.03 30.55 54.34
N HIS A 28 -18.98 29.38 54.98
CA HIS A 28 -18.85 28.10 54.28
C HIS A 28 -20.10 27.76 53.47
N VAL A 29 -21.30 27.99 54.01
CA VAL A 29 -22.57 27.83 53.29
C VAL A 29 -22.67 28.87 52.19
N GLN A 30 -22.24 30.11 52.41
CA GLN A 30 -22.15 31.14 51.37
C GLN A 30 -21.10 30.80 50.31
N GLU A 31 -19.96 30.19 50.64
CA GLU A 31 -18.94 29.72 49.68
C GLU A 31 -19.38 28.48 48.92
N GLN A 32 -20.02 27.52 49.59
CA GLN A 32 -20.68 26.36 48.99
C GLN A 32 -21.82 26.83 48.07
N GLN A 33 -22.64 27.77 48.52
CA GLN A 33 -23.64 28.44 47.70
C GLN A 33 -23.00 29.28 46.60
N LYS A 34 -21.85 29.94 46.78
CA LYS A 34 -21.15 30.69 45.73
C LYS A 34 -20.65 29.74 44.65
N ASN A 35 -20.13 28.58 45.04
CA ASN A 35 -19.70 27.52 44.12
C ASN A 35 -20.89 26.93 43.37
N VAL A 36 -21.98 26.59 44.07
CA VAL A 36 -23.24 26.10 43.49
C VAL A 36 -23.91 27.16 42.60
N ILE A 37 -23.90 28.44 43.00
CA ILE A 37 -24.40 29.57 42.23
C ILE A 37 -23.48 29.86 41.04
N LEU A 38 -22.15 29.68 41.13
CA LEU A 38 -21.24 29.73 39.97
C LEU A 38 -21.51 28.61 38.97
N TYR A 39 -21.91 27.42 39.44
CA TYR A 39 -22.42 26.34 38.60
C TYR A 39 -23.77 26.71 37.95
N HIS A 40 -24.65 27.43 38.66
CA HIS A 40 -25.98 27.83 38.16
C HIS A 40 -26.02 29.17 37.37
N LEU A 41 -25.01 30.03 37.48
CA LEU A 41 -24.85 31.25 36.68
C LEU A 41 -24.24 30.98 35.30
N GLY A 42 -24.07 29.70 34.95
CA GLY A 42 -23.64 29.26 33.62
C GLY A 42 -22.16 29.47 33.32
N HIS A 43 -21.31 29.77 34.29
CA HIS A 43 -19.88 29.94 33.99
C HIS A 43 -19.21 28.66 33.51
N TRP A 44 -19.78 27.50 33.84
CA TRP A 44 -19.31 26.19 33.46
C TRP A 44 -20.25 25.53 32.47
N VAL A 45 -19.67 24.92 31.45
CA VAL A 45 -20.34 24.16 30.40
C VAL A 45 -19.92 22.72 30.54
N LYS A 46 -20.90 21.82 30.54
CA LYS A 46 -20.70 20.38 30.58
C LYS A 46 -20.67 19.83 29.15
N LEU A 47 -19.60 19.15 28.78
CA LEU A 47 -19.40 18.52 27.47
C LEU A 47 -19.20 17.02 27.68
N LYS A 48 -19.77 16.17 26.83
CA LYS A 48 -19.50 14.74 26.81
C LYS A 48 -18.96 14.38 25.43
N VAL A 49 -17.65 14.18 25.32
CA VAL A 49 -16.94 13.93 24.07
C VAL A 49 -16.62 12.45 23.98
N GLY A 50 -17.16 11.73 23.00
CA GLY A 50 -16.93 10.28 22.84
C GLY A 50 -17.33 9.47 24.08
N GLY A 51 -18.36 9.92 24.80
CA GLY A 51 -18.79 9.34 26.07
C GLY A 51 -18.05 9.85 27.31
N GLN A 52 -16.88 10.48 27.16
CA GLN A 52 -16.08 10.99 28.28
C GLN A 52 -16.56 12.38 28.73
N PRO A 53 -16.86 12.60 30.02
CA PRO A 53 -17.34 13.88 30.52
C PRO A 53 -16.20 14.90 30.74
N PHE A 54 -16.44 16.13 30.33
CA PHE A 54 -15.57 17.28 30.52
C PHE A 54 -16.36 18.47 31.09
N ILE A 55 -15.74 19.21 32.00
CA ILE A 55 -16.29 20.44 32.56
C ILE A 55 -15.36 21.59 32.19
N VAL A 56 -15.88 22.59 31.49
CA VAL A 56 -15.08 23.66 30.88
C VAL A 56 -15.70 25.01 31.19
N ARG A 57 -14.88 26.06 31.39
CA ARG A 57 -15.41 27.41 31.54
C ARG A 57 -15.97 27.91 30.21
N ARG A 58 -17.14 28.54 30.22
CA ARG A 58 -17.73 29.17 29.03
C ARG A 58 -16.76 30.14 28.35
N ARG A 59 -15.97 30.89 29.13
CA ARG A 59 -14.93 31.81 28.64
C ARG A 59 -13.86 31.11 27.78
N THR A 60 -13.47 29.89 28.16
CA THR A 60 -12.48 29.08 27.40
C THR A 60 -13.05 28.71 26.03
N LEU A 61 -14.34 28.38 25.96
CA LEU A 61 -15.02 28.02 24.70
C LEU A 61 -15.22 29.23 23.76
N THR A 62 -15.16 30.46 24.27
CA THR A 62 -15.32 31.70 23.47
C THR A 62 -14.03 32.28 22.92
N TRP A 63 -12.87 31.69 23.21
CA TRP A 63 -11.57 32.22 22.76
C TRP A 63 -11.43 32.32 21.25
N TYR A 64 -12.03 31.39 20.50
CA TYR A 64 -11.97 31.34 19.04
C TYR A 64 -13.37 31.56 18.45
N PRO A 65 -13.71 32.80 18.07
CA PRO A 65 -14.98 33.10 17.41
C PRO A 65 -15.17 32.27 16.13
N GLY A 66 -16.39 31.80 15.88
CA GLY A 66 -16.71 30.96 14.71
C GLY A 66 -16.33 29.47 14.85
N SER A 67 -15.68 29.08 15.96
CA SER A 67 -15.50 27.67 16.31
C SER A 67 -16.81 27.02 16.76
N VAL A 68 -16.87 25.70 16.71
CA VAL A 68 -18.00 24.91 17.27
C VAL A 68 -18.22 25.25 18.74
N PHE A 69 -17.12 25.42 19.50
CA PHE A 69 -17.16 25.75 20.93
C PHE A 69 -17.74 27.14 21.22
N SER A 70 -17.45 28.13 20.37
CA SER A 70 -18.03 29.47 20.50
C SER A 70 -19.55 29.42 20.34
N SER A 71 -20.06 28.60 19.41
CA SER A 71 -21.51 28.39 19.22
C SER A 71 -22.15 27.74 20.44
N ILE A 72 -21.52 26.70 21.02
CA ILE A 72 -21.98 26.07 22.27
C ILE A 72 -22.04 27.11 23.39
N ALA A 73 -20.99 27.91 23.56
CA ALA A 73 -20.92 28.91 24.61
C ALA A 73 -22.00 30.00 24.50
N GLN A 74 -22.28 30.44 23.28
CA GLN A 74 -23.35 31.42 23.00
C GLN A 74 -24.73 30.83 23.26
N TYR A 75 -24.99 29.62 22.79
CA TYR A 75 -26.26 28.92 23.02
C TYR A 75 -26.48 28.65 24.51
N ASP A 76 -25.47 28.15 25.21
CA ASP A 76 -25.55 27.87 26.64
C ASP A 76 -25.79 29.14 27.46
N LYS A 77 -25.16 30.27 27.08
CA LYS A 77 -25.43 31.58 27.70
C LYS A 77 -26.88 31.99 27.52
N LYS A 78 -27.42 31.89 26.30
CA LYS A 78 -28.81 32.25 26.00
C LYS A 78 -29.79 31.41 26.80
N THR A 79 -29.60 30.09 26.83
CA THR A 79 -30.45 29.16 27.59
C THR A 79 -30.37 29.40 29.10
N SER A 80 -29.17 29.68 29.63
CA SER A 80 -28.98 30.02 31.04
C SER A 80 -29.67 31.33 31.43
N MET A 81 -29.65 32.35 30.56
CA MET A 81 -30.33 33.62 30.81
C MET A 81 -31.85 33.43 30.87
N ILE A 82 -32.44 32.73 29.90
CA ILE A 82 -33.87 32.41 29.86
C ILE A 82 -34.30 31.68 31.15
N LEU A 83 -33.54 30.67 31.58
CA LEU A 83 -33.83 29.96 32.83
C LEU A 83 -33.71 30.89 34.04
N SER A 84 -32.65 31.71 34.12
CA SER A 84 -32.47 32.63 35.24
C SER A 84 -33.59 33.67 35.35
N ASP A 85 -34.15 34.11 34.22
CA ASP A 85 -35.26 35.06 34.18
C ASP A 85 -36.58 34.38 34.56
N LEU A 86 -36.77 33.11 34.17
CA LEU A 86 -37.91 32.29 34.60
C LEU A 86 -37.92 32.09 36.13
N PHE A 87 -36.76 31.82 36.74
CA PHE A 87 -36.65 31.60 38.19
C PHE A 87 -36.68 32.89 39.02
N LYS A 88 -36.35 34.05 38.44
CA LYS A 88 -36.53 35.36 39.11
C LYS A 88 -38.00 35.82 39.15
N GLY A 89 -38.87 35.21 38.34
CA GLY A 89 -40.27 35.63 38.16
C GLY A 89 -41.30 35.09 39.16
N GLN A 90 -40.95 34.21 40.10
CA GLN A 90 -41.91 33.71 41.10
C GLN A 90 -41.33 33.65 42.51
N PRO A 91 -41.74 34.55 43.44
CA PRO A 91 -41.65 34.26 44.86
C PRO A 91 -42.72 33.23 45.22
N PHE A 92 -42.30 32.15 45.86
CA PHE A 92 -43.21 31.20 46.51
C PHE A 92 -44.16 31.94 47.47
N SER A 93 -45.43 32.02 47.10
CA SER A 93 -46.52 32.49 47.95
C SER A 93 -47.40 31.31 48.34
N MET A 94 -47.30 30.87 49.60
CA MET A 94 -48.27 30.00 50.27
C MET A 94 -49.47 30.84 50.76
N ALA A 95 -50.69 30.61 50.24
CA ALA A 95 -52.00 30.72 50.93
C ALA A 95 -53.15 30.26 49.98
N PRO A 96 -54.41 30.00 50.42
CA PRO A 96 -55.13 28.76 50.08
C PRO A 96 -56.44 28.93 49.26
N SER A 97 -56.93 27.77 48.80
CA SER A 97 -58.30 27.42 48.36
C SER A 97 -59.09 28.33 47.42
N GLY A 98 -59.40 27.79 46.24
CA GLY A 98 -60.54 28.19 45.40
C GLY A 98 -60.39 27.68 43.96
N LYS A 99 -61.00 26.53 43.63
CA LYS A 99 -61.21 26.09 42.23
C LYS A 99 -62.44 26.82 41.65
N PRO A 100 -62.61 26.93 40.31
CA PRO A 100 -63.14 25.80 39.52
C PRO A 100 -62.43 25.49 38.19
N HIS A 101 -62.39 24.18 37.91
CA HIS A 101 -62.42 23.40 36.65
C HIS A 101 -62.31 24.07 35.28
N VAL A 102 -61.47 23.49 34.40
CA VAL A 102 -61.88 22.84 33.13
C VAL A 102 -61.00 21.59 32.89
N GLU A 103 -61.64 20.52 32.40
CA GLU A 103 -61.24 19.12 32.31
C GLU A 103 -60.11 18.75 31.34
N GLN A 104 -59.39 17.70 31.72
CA GLN A 104 -58.57 16.83 30.88
C GLN A 104 -59.46 15.84 30.11
N ASN A 105 -59.06 15.46 28.91
CA ASN A 105 -59.31 14.10 28.43
C ASN A 105 -58.03 13.53 27.83
N ILE A 106 -57.55 12.48 28.51
CA ILE A 106 -56.51 11.55 28.11
C ILE A 106 -57.21 10.44 27.31
N ALA A 107 -56.62 10.01 26.19
CA ALA A 107 -56.88 8.68 25.64
C ALA A 107 -55.55 7.96 25.42
N VAL A 108 -55.40 6.88 26.17
CA VAL A 108 -54.37 5.84 26.05
C VAL A 108 -54.79 4.88 24.94
N ALA A 109 -53.85 4.44 24.10
CA ALA A 109 -53.99 3.19 23.34
C ALA A 109 -52.64 2.46 23.29
N THR A 110 -52.70 1.18 23.61
CA THR A 110 -51.63 0.21 23.87
C THR A 110 -51.08 -0.48 22.61
N GLN A 111 -49.77 -0.72 22.64
CA GLN A 111 -48.92 -1.80 22.07
C GLN A 111 -49.45 -2.76 20.99
N LYS A 112 -48.60 -3.03 19.98
CA LYS A 112 -48.11 -4.39 19.66
C LYS A 112 -46.86 -4.42 18.77
N THR A 113 -46.20 -5.56 18.87
CA THR A 113 -44.86 -6.06 18.51
C THR A 113 -44.56 -6.32 17.03
N ASP A 114 -43.26 -6.27 16.71
CA ASP A 114 -42.41 -7.06 15.79
C ASP A 114 -43.02 -7.72 14.54
N GLU A 115 -42.41 -7.44 13.37
CA GLU A 115 -42.18 -8.44 12.31
C GLU A 115 -41.05 -7.98 11.36
N GLU A 116 -40.12 -8.89 11.10
CA GLU A 116 -38.95 -8.78 10.22
C GLU A 116 -39.35 -8.65 8.74
N SER A 117 -38.51 -8.01 7.91
CA SER A 117 -38.26 -8.52 6.55
C SER A 117 -37.00 -7.92 5.94
N SER A 118 -36.14 -8.84 5.50
CA SER A 118 -34.90 -8.71 4.74
C SER A 118 -34.98 -7.85 3.48
N LEU A 119 -33.86 -7.21 3.11
CA LEU A 119 -33.56 -6.96 1.69
C LEU A 119 -32.06 -7.11 1.42
N ASP A 120 -31.73 -8.23 0.79
CA ASP A 120 -30.52 -8.42 -0.01
C ASP A 120 -30.78 -7.90 -1.43
N THR A 121 -29.74 -7.36 -2.04
CA THR A 121 -29.29 -7.51 -3.46
C THR A 121 -28.96 -6.19 -4.16
N LYS A 122 -27.70 -6.16 -4.60
CA LYS A 122 -27.00 -5.28 -5.56
C LYS A 122 -27.85 -4.98 -6.82
N VAL A 123 -27.58 -3.91 -7.59
CA VAL A 123 -26.59 -3.91 -8.70
C VAL A 123 -26.55 -2.52 -9.40
N GLU A 124 -25.34 -2.12 -9.82
CA GLU A 124 -24.89 -1.20 -10.92
C GLU A 124 -25.23 0.31 -10.97
N SER A 125 -24.20 1.18 -11.02
CA SER A 125 -23.57 1.87 -12.19
C SER A 125 -24.37 3.08 -12.67
N ASP A 126 -23.85 4.25 -13.07
CA ASP A 126 -22.52 4.69 -13.45
C ASP A 126 -22.48 6.24 -13.42
N GLN A 127 -21.30 6.77 -13.71
CA GLN A 127 -20.89 8.18 -13.79
C GLN A 127 -21.81 9.14 -14.59
N VAL A 128 -21.74 10.45 -14.28
CA VAL A 128 -21.28 11.53 -15.19
C VAL A 128 -21.84 12.92 -14.79
N VAL A 129 -20.91 13.87 -14.71
CA VAL A 129 -21.01 15.32 -14.58
C VAL A 129 -21.82 15.95 -15.72
N ILE A 130 -22.64 16.99 -15.48
CA ILE A 130 -22.68 18.26 -16.24
C ILE A 130 -23.67 19.27 -15.62
N GLN A 131 -23.27 20.52 -15.77
CA GLN A 131 -23.69 21.79 -15.21
C GLN A 131 -24.99 22.41 -15.77
N GLN A 132 -25.57 23.29 -14.94
CA GLN A 132 -26.11 24.64 -15.24
C GLN A 132 -27.61 24.91 -15.51
N HIS A 133 -28.15 25.75 -14.60
CA HIS A 133 -28.98 26.96 -14.77
C HIS A 133 -30.45 26.88 -15.23
N HIS A 134 -31.37 27.22 -14.31
CA HIS A 134 -32.17 28.45 -14.46
C HIS A 134 -32.66 29.02 -13.10
N GLN A 135 -32.46 30.32 -12.92
CA GLN A 135 -32.83 31.15 -11.77
C GLN A 135 -34.30 31.59 -11.82
N ARG A 136 -34.88 31.93 -10.66
CA ARG A 136 -35.58 33.23 -10.51
C ARG A 136 -35.64 33.70 -9.05
N ASN A 137 -35.14 34.91 -8.87
CA ASN A 137 -35.11 35.71 -7.65
C ASN A 137 -36.50 36.16 -7.18
N LEU A 138 -36.67 36.28 -5.86
CA LEU A 138 -37.53 37.29 -5.23
C LEU A 138 -36.73 38.00 -4.12
N ASN A 139 -37.02 39.28 -3.97
CA ASN A 139 -36.12 40.35 -3.57
C ASN A 139 -35.58 40.35 -2.14
N LYS A 140 -34.35 40.88 -2.04
CA LYS A 140 -33.65 41.35 -0.84
C LYS A 140 -34.34 42.58 -0.24
N ASN A 141 -34.40 42.65 1.09
CA ASN A 141 -33.90 43.77 1.90
C ASN A 141 -34.09 43.50 3.39
N THR A 142 -33.02 43.01 4.05
CA THR A 142 -32.65 43.38 5.42
C THR A 142 -31.18 43.01 5.63
N MET A 143 -30.53 43.79 6.49
CA MET A 143 -29.08 43.95 6.64
C MET A 143 -28.28 42.66 6.85
N SER A 144 -27.09 42.68 6.27
CA SER A 144 -26.01 41.69 6.37
C SER A 144 -25.52 41.52 7.81
N ASP A 145 -25.91 40.41 8.44
CA ASP A 145 -25.12 39.74 9.48
C ASP A 145 -24.52 38.48 8.85
N HIS A 146 -23.20 38.34 8.91
CA HIS A 146 -22.51 37.11 8.53
C HIS A 146 -23.01 35.95 9.42
N ALA A 147 -23.88 35.11 8.87
CA ALA A 147 -24.39 33.93 9.56
C ALA A 147 -23.25 32.93 9.79
N SER A 148 -22.60 33.00 10.95
CA SER A 148 -21.75 31.94 11.48
C SER A 148 -22.57 30.65 11.58
N PRO A 149 -22.05 29.49 11.15
CA PRO A 149 -22.79 28.22 11.24
C PRO A 149 -23.14 27.95 12.71
N TYR A 150 -24.43 28.01 13.01
CA TYR A 150 -24.96 27.78 14.33
C TYR A 150 -25.12 26.27 14.55
N PHE A 151 -24.11 25.64 15.14
CA PHE A 151 -24.19 24.21 15.51
C PHE A 151 -25.14 24.04 16.70
N LYS A 152 -26.34 23.52 16.45
CA LYS A 152 -27.29 23.12 17.50
C LYS A 152 -26.92 21.73 18.00
N LEU A 153 -26.25 21.67 19.14
CA LEU A 153 -25.88 20.41 19.79
C LEU A 153 -26.93 20.01 20.84
N GLU A 154 -27.23 18.71 20.87
CA GLU A 154 -28.15 18.12 21.82
C GLU A 154 -27.54 18.03 23.22
N LYS A 155 -28.38 18.16 24.24
CA LYS A 155 -28.01 17.89 25.63
C LYS A 155 -28.57 16.53 26.05
N ASP A 156 -27.79 15.77 26.80
CA ASP A 156 -28.30 14.58 27.49
C ASP A 156 -29.18 14.96 28.69
N THR A 157 -29.75 13.93 29.35
CA THR A 157 -30.59 14.08 30.55
C THR A 157 -29.87 14.77 31.71
N ASP A 158 -28.54 14.70 31.74
CA ASP A 158 -27.69 15.26 32.79
C ASP A 158 -27.17 16.68 32.44
N GLY A 159 -27.58 17.20 31.27
CA GLY A 159 -27.30 18.53 30.77
C GLY A 159 -25.94 18.69 30.07
N TYR A 160 -25.27 17.60 29.69
CA TYR A 160 -24.03 17.61 28.90
C TYR A 160 -24.34 17.81 27.42
N TYR A 161 -23.62 18.71 26.76
CA TYR A 161 -23.59 18.75 25.30
C TYR A 161 -22.85 17.53 24.78
N MET A 162 -23.51 16.73 23.95
CA MET A 162 -22.93 15.52 23.38
C MET A 162 -22.13 15.84 22.12
N ILE A 163 -20.89 15.36 22.07
CA ILE A 163 -19.99 15.51 20.93
C ILE A 163 -19.47 14.12 20.58
N ASP A 164 -19.88 13.61 19.42
CA ASP A 164 -19.46 12.30 18.93
C ASP A 164 -18.09 12.38 18.25
N ARG A 165 -17.04 12.57 19.05
CA ARG A 165 -15.63 12.70 18.63
C ARG A 165 -14.69 12.01 19.62
N ASP A 166 -13.42 11.86 19.26
CA ASP A 166 -12.43 11.19 20.10
C ASP A 166 -12.08 12.01 21.36
N SER A 167 -12.39 11.44 22.52
CA SER A 167 -12.09 12.03 23.83
C SER A 167 -10.59 12.15 24.13
N ALA A 168 -9.75 11.27 23.59
CA ALA A 168 -8.31 11.26 23.86
C ALA A 168 -7.62 12.47 23.22
N LEU A 169 -7.98 12.77 21.96
CA LEU A 169 -7.49 13.94 21.23
C LEU A 169 -8.08 15.25 21.78
N PHE A 170 -9.32 15.21 22.26
CA PHE A 170 -10.00 16.39 22.81
C PHE A 170 -9.26 17.00 24.00
N GLY A 171 -8.54 16.20 24.80
CA GLY A 171 -7.70 16.72 25.88
C GLY A 171 -6.66 17.74 25.39
N VAL A 172 -6.04 17.49 24.24
CA VAL A 172 -5.06 18.39 23.63
C VAL A 172 -5.74 19.65 23.10
N VAL A 173 -6.87 19.48 22.39
CA VAL A 173 -7.70 20.60 21.90
C VAL A 173 -8.11 21.51 23.06
N LEU A 174 -8.58 20.92 24.17
CA LEU A 174 -9.02 21.67 25.33
C LEU A 174 -7.86 22.42 26.00
N ASN A 175 -6.66 21.85 26.06
CA ASN A 175 -5.49 22.55 26.57
C ASN A 175 -5.06 23.70 25.68
N PHE A 176 -5.16 23.54 24.35
CA PHE A 176 -4.97 24.64 23.41
C PHE A 176 -6.00 25.76 23.62
N LEU A 177 -7.28 25.44 23.83
CA LEU A 177 -8.30 26.45 24.16
C LEU A 177 -8.03 27.18 25.48
N ARG A 178 -7.31 26.56 26.42
CA ARG A 178 -6.99 27.14 27.73
C ARG A 178 -5.76 28.04 27.70
N THR A 179 -4.75 27.68 26.91
CA THR A 179 -3.41 28.27 26.95
C THR A 179 -3.06 29.04 25.68
N GLY A 180 -3.66 28.69 24.54
CA GLY A 180 -3.26 29.18 23.22
C GLY A 180 -2.00 28.48 22.68
N GLU A 181 -1.47 27.51 23.42
CA GLU A 181 -0.22 26.83 23.10
C GLU A 181 -0.48 25.35 22.80
N LEU A 182 0.33 24.81 21.89
CA LEU A 182 0.35 23.40 21.55
C LEU A 182 1.70 22.82 22.02
N PRO A 183 1.72 21.68 22.73
CA PRO A 183 2.97 21.06 23.16
C PRO A 183 3.87 20.74 21.95
N ASP A 184 5.13 21.12 22.04
CA ASP A 184 6.17 20.79 21.05
C ASP A 184 7.40 20.18 21.79
N PRO A 185 7.74 18.90 21.57
CA PRO A 185 7.08 17.96 20.68
C PRO A 185 5.69 17.50 21.18
N LEU A 186 4.83 17.10 20.24
CA LEU A 186 3.57 16.45 20.59
C LEU A 186 3.84 15.15 21.37
N PRO A 187 2.99 14.80 22.36
CA PRO A 187 3.11 13.52 23.07
C PRO A 187 3.12 12.35 22.09
N SER A 188 3.94 11.33 22.36
CA SER A 188 4.09 10.16 21.46
C SER A 188 2.81 9.34 21.27
N THR A 189 1.83 9.51 22.15
CA THR A 189 0.51 8.86 22.08
C THR A 189 -0.47 9.56 21.14
N ILE A 190 -0.14 10.76 20.66
CA ILE A 190 -1.03 11.59 19.84
C ILE A 190 -0.51 11.65 18.41
N ASP A 191 -1.32 11.18 17.46
CA ASP A 191 -1.04 11.36 16.04
C ASP A 191 -1.45 12.78 15.60
N ALA A 192 -0.47 13.54 15.09
CA ALA A 192 -0.67 14.90 14.58
C ALA A 192 -1.72 14.97 13.46
N ARG A 193 -1.83 13.93 12.61
CA ARG A 193 -2.83 13.89 11.53
C ARG A 193 -4.25 13.76 12.08
N LEU A 194 -4.44 12.90 13.08
CA LEU A 194 -5.73 12.75 13.75
C LEU A 194 -6.11 14.03 14.50
N LEU A 195 -5.14 14.66 15.18
CA LEU A 195 -5.35 15.94 15.85
C LEU A 195 -5.71 17.06 14.87
N LEU A 196 -5.14 17.07 13.66
CA LEU A 196 -5.51 18.02 12.61
C LEU A 196 -6.97 17.85 12.17
N LEU A 197 -7.47 16.60 12.05
CA LEU A 197 -8.87 16.33 11.75
C LEU A 197 -9.82 16.82 12.86
N GLU A 198 -9.42 16.71 14.12
CA GLU A 198 -10.18 17.32 15.23
C GLU A 198 -10.17 18.84 15.17
N ALA A 199 -9.01 19.46 14.93
CA ALA A 199 -8.90 20.91 14.78
C ALA A 199 -9.72 21.44 13.59
N GLN A 200 -9.82 20.66 12.52
CA GLN A 200 -10.71 20.92 11.38
C GLN A 200 -12.17 20.79 11.77
N PHE A 201 -12.58 19.69 12.42
CA PHE A 201 -13.95 19.49 12.88
C PHE A 201 -14.43 20.61 13.81
N TYR A 202 -13.60 21.04 14.76
CA TYR A 202 -13.94 22.12 15.69
C TYR A 202 -13.81 23.53 15.10
N HIS A 203 -13.40 23.65 13.84
CA HIS A 203 -13.17 24.90 13.12
C HIS A 203 -12.13 25.82 13.81
N LEU A 204 -11.07 25.23 14.37
CA LEU A 204 -10.00 25.96 15.07
C LEU A 204 -8.82 26.23 14.12
N LYS A 205 -8.91 27.29 13.31
CA LYS A 205 -7.90 27.62 12.28
C LYS A 205 -6.48 27.77 12.86
N GLU A 206 -6.32 28.53 13.93
CA GLU A 206 -5.01 28.74 14.55
C GLU A 206 -4.39 27.42 15.04
N LEU A 207 -5.20 26.51 15.59
CA LEU A 207 -4.73 25.18 15.97
C LEU A 207 -4.30 24.36 14.74
N GLN A 208 -5.09 24.40 13.66
CA GLN A 208 -4.75 23.71 12.41
C GLN A 208 -3.40 24.19 11.87
N ASP A 209 -3.14 25.49 11.89
CA ASP A 209 -1.91 26.08 11.38
C ASP A 209 -0.70 25.66 12.24
N ARG A 210 -0.83 25.71 13.58
CA ARG A 210 0.21 25.22 14.50
C ARG A 210 0.51 23.73 14.36
N ILE A 211 -0.53 22.89 14.17
CA ILE A 211 -0.32 21.45 13.95
C ILE A 211 0.44 21.20 12.64
N LYS A 212 0.06 21.91 11.57
CA LYS A 212 0.76 21.81 10.28
C LYS A 212 2.23 22.22 10.42
N GLU A 213 2.51 23.31 11.14
CA GLU A 213 3.87 23.78 11.41
C GLU A 213 4.71 22.71 12.15
N ILE A 214 4.16 22.09 13.20
CA ILE A 214 4.84 20.98 13.92
C ILE A 214 5.11 19.80 12.98
N MET A 215 4.12 19.41 12.18
CA MET A 215 4.27 18.32 11.21
C MET A 215 5.36 18.62 10.17
N MET A 216 5.40 19.85 9.66
CA MET A 216 6.38 20.30 8.68
C MET A 216 7.78 20.40 9.28
N ARG A 217 7.92 20.89 10.51
CA ARG A 217 9.19 20.90 11.26
C ARG A 217 9.71 19.49 11.50
N LYS A 218 8.85 18.56 11.92
CA LYS A 218 9.22 17.15 12.11
C LYS A 218 9.67 16.51 10.80
N LYS A 219 8.93 16.73 9.70
CA LYS A 219 9.31 16.25 8.37
C LYS A 219 10.71 16.72 7.97
N ARG A 220 11.01 18.02 8.14
CA ARG A 220 12.35 18.57 7.88
C ARG A 220 13.44 17.90 8.71
N GLN A 221 13.20 17.67 9.99
CA GLN A 221 14.17 17.02 10.88
C GLN A 221 14.44 15.56 10.50
N ASP A 222 13.39 14.81 10.20
CA ASP A 222 13.49 13.40 9.80
C ASP A 222 14.27 13.25 8.49
N GLU A 223 13.99 14.11 7.49
CA GLU A 223 14.70 14.13 6.22
C GLU A 223 16.17 14.57 6.37
N LYS A 224 16.45 15.56 7.23
CA LYS A 224 17.81 16.02 7.54
C LYS A 224 18.68 14.92 8.14
N ALA A 225 18.12 14.14 9.07
CA ALA A 225 18.85 13.06 9.74
C ALA A 225 19.32 11.99 8.74
N ILE A 226 18.52 11.71 7.72
CA ILE A 226 18.83 10.71 6.70
C ILE A 226 19.98 11.16 5.80
N ILE A 227 20.00 12.43 5.39
CA ILE A 227 21.13 13.00 4.63
C ILE A 227 22.42 12.95 5.46
N LEU A 228 22.36 13.33 6.73
CA LEU A 228 23.53 13.28 7.60
C LEU A 228 24.07 11.85 7.72
N ASN A 229 23.19 10.86 7.87
CA ASN A 229 23.57 9.45 7.89
C ASN A 229 24.19 9.00 6.56
N GLN A 230 23.69 9.49 5.42
CA GLN A 230 24.28 9.23 4.10
C GLN A 230 25.70 9.81 4.01
N GLU A 231 25.90 11.07 4.39
CA GLU A 231 27.20 11.73 4.36
C GLU A 231 28.22 11.00 5.24
N ILE A 232 27.80 10.55 6.43
CA ILE A 232 28.62 9.71 7.32
C ILE A 232 28.95 8.36 6.69
N ALA A 233 27.99 7.69 6.04
CA ALA A 233 28.21 6.40 5.39
C ALA A 233 29.23 6.51 4.24
N ILE A 234 29.17 7.59 3.46
CA ILE A 234 30.14 7.88 2.40
C ILE A 234 31.53 8.16 3.02
N ALA A 235 31.60 9.00 4.06
CA ALA A 235 32.85 9.36 4.72
C ALA A 235 33.56 8.17 5.41
N THR A 236 32.78 7.21 5.91
CA THR A 236 33.31 6.00 6.58
C THR A 236 33.75 4.89 5.60
N GLY A 237 33.69 5.14 4.30
CA GLY A 237 34.20 4.22 3.28
C GLY A 237 33.32 2.97 3.06
N HIS A 238 32.04 3.04 3.41
CA HIS A 238 31.09 1.97 3.08
C HIS A 238 31.05 1.80 1.55
N LYS A 239 31.33 0.57 1.05
CA LYS A 239 31.32 0.29 -0.39
C LYS A 239 29.88 0.33 -0.92
N GLN A 240 29.47 1.51 -1.40
CA GLN A 240 28.19 1.70 -2.10
C GLN A 240 28.20 0.92 -3.42
N GLN A 241 27.24 0.00 -3.60
CA GLN A 241 27.14 -0.82 -4.81
C GLN A 241 26.20 -0.23 -5.87
N ILE A 242 25.27 0.64 -5.48
CA ILE A 242 24.18 1.14 -6.33
C ILE A 242 23.96 2.64 -6.07
N TRP A 243 23.80 3.38 -7.16
CA TRP A 243 23.54 4.82 -7.19
C TRP A 243 22.25 5.12 -7.96
N PHE A 244 21.45 6.04 -7.42
CA PHE A 244 20.23 6.54 -8.06
C PHE A 244 20.46 7.97 -8.52
N VAL A 245 20.17 8.25 -9.79
CA VAL A 245 20.39 9.57 -10.38
C VAL A 245 19.18 10.47 -10.16
N VAL A 246 19.42 11.69 -9.67
CA VAL A 246 18.41 12.72 -9.42
C VAL A 246 18.86 14.04 -10.04
N GLU A 247 17.96 14.82 -10.63
CA GLU A 247 18.26 16.17 -11.10
C GLU A 247 18.78 17.08 -9.96
N LYS A 248 19.85 17.82 -10.23
CA LYS A 248 20.50 18.72 -9.27
C LYS A 248 19.55 19.82 -8.76
N LYS A 249 18.76 20.42 -9.65
CA LYS A 249 17.79 21.48 -9.28
C LYS A 249 16.79 21.01 -8.24
N TRP A 250 16.30 19.78 -8.36
CA TRP A 250 15.36 19.20 -7.40
C TRP A 250 16.05 18.98 -6.05
N ILE A 251 17.28 18.44 -6.06
CA ILE A 251 18.09 18.24 -4.85
C ILE A 251 18.39 19.57 -4.15
N ASP A 252 18.63 20.65 -4.88
CA ASP A 252 18.88 21.98 -4.31
C ASP A 252 17.63 22.57 -3.65
N ALA A 253 16.46 22.43 -4.29
CA ALA A 253 15.18 22.81 -3.69
C ALA A 253 14.91 22.00 -2.42
N TRP A 254 15.18 20.69 -2.45
CA TRP A 254 15.06 19.81 -1.29
C TRP A 254 16.00 20.22 -0.16
N ARG A 255 17.27 20.54 -0.47
CA ARG A 255 18.24 21.03 0.50
C ARG A 255 17.79 22.35 1.13
N GLN A 256 17.29 23.30 0.35
CA GLN A 256 16.76 24.56 0.86
C GLN A 256 15.57 24.34 1.80
N PHE A 257 14.68 23.40 1.49
CA PHE A 257 13.57 23.03 2.36
C PHE A 257 14.05 22.48 3.73
N ILE A 258 15.08 21.65 3.73
CA ILE A 258 15.61 21.01 4.95
C ILE A 258 16.44 21.98 5.80
N GLU A 259 17.19 22.88 5.16
CA GLU A 259 18.11 23.80 5.83
C GLU A 259 17.42 25.05 6.39
N ASN A 260 16.37 25.54 5.73
CA ASN A 260 15.70 26.78 6.13
C ASN A 260 14.58 26.54 7.16
N GLN A 261 14.51 27.43 8.15
CA GLN A 261 13.45 27.39 9.18
C GLN A 261 12.14 28.06 8.73
N ASP A 262 12.18 28.94 7.72
CA ASP A 262 11.02 29.70 7.24
C ASP A 262 10.14 28.90 6.25
N GLU A 263 9.03 28.37 6.76
CA GLU A 263 8.06 27.55 5.98
C GLU A 263 7.40 28.31 4.83
N LEU A 264 7.20 29.62 4.97
CA LEU A 264 6.48 30.42 3.99
C LEU A 264 7.27 30.64 2.70
N ASN A 265 8.61 30.71 2.80
CA ASN A 265 9.48 31.02 1.68
C ASN A 265 10.05 29.77 1.00
N HIS A 266 10.05 28.63 1.70
CA HIS A 266 10.65 27.39 1.23
C HIS A 266 9.72 26.19 1.47
N PRO A 267 8.69 26.00 0.63
CA PRO A 267 7.86 24.81 0.67
C PRO A 267 8.66 23.55 0.29
N PRO A 268 8.16 22.35 0.61
CA PRO A 268 8.77 21.11 0.15
C PRO A 268 8.78 21.07 -1.39
N PRO A 269 9.79 20.44 -2.00
CA PRO A 269 9.89 20.37 -3.46
C PRO A 269 8.72 19.58 -4.06
N SER A 270 8.44 19.86 -5.34
CA SER A 270 7.42 19.15 -6.12
C SER A 270 7.86 17.72 -6.46
N ALA A 271 7.12 17.06 -7.37
CA ALA A 271 7.51 15.76 -7.89
C ALA A 271 8.96 15.74 -8.40
N VAL A 272 9.67 14.65 -8.13
CA VAL A 272 11.00 14.40 -8.71
C VAL A 272 10.83 14.23 -10.21
N ASN A 273 11.54 15.01 -11.01
CA ASN A 273 11.43 14.95 -12.46
C ASN A 273 12.79 14.78 -13.13
N ASN A 274 13.09 13.57 -13.59
CA ASN A 274 14.34 13.30 -14.30
C ASN A 274 14.25 13.56 -15.81
N LEU A 275 13.08 13.92 -16.37
CA LEU A 275 12.91 14.15 -17.82
C LEU A 275 13.77 15.29 -18.35
N SER A 276 14.11 16.26 -17.51
CA SER A 276 15.01 17.37 -17.83
C SER A 276 16.42 16.90 -18.26
N LEU A 277 16.83 15.70 -17.85
CA LEU A 277 18.10 15.07 -18.23
C LEU A 277 18.04 14.44 -19.62
N TYR A 278 16.86 14.37 -20.23
CA TYR A 278 16.63 13.76 -21.54
C TYR A 278 16.39 14.81 -22.62
N THR A 279 16.70 14.44 -23.86
CA THR A 279 16.33 15.13 -25.09
C THR A 279 15.59 14.15 -25.98
N VAL A 280 14.66 14.65 -26.77
CA VAL A 280 13.89 13.83 -27.72
C VAL A 280 14.67 13.79 -29.03
N LYS A 281 15.09 12.58 -29.47
CA LYS A 281 15.76 12.38 -30.77
C LYS A 281 14.95 11.41 -31.64
N GLY A 282 14.83 11.73 -32.93
CA GLY A 282 14.17 10.87 -33.94
C GLY A 282 12.67 11.09 -34.12
N GLU A 283 12.12 10.59 -35.22
CA GLU A 283 10.68 10.67 -35.57
C GLU A 283 9.77 9.96 -34.55
N ASN A 284 10.31 8.97 -33.83
CA ASN A 284 9.58 8.17 -32.83
C ASN A 284 9.51 8.81 -31.43
N GLN A 285 10.03 10.03 -31.25
CA GLN A 285 10.04 10.75 -29.97
C GLN A 285 10.66 10.00 -28.77
N GLU A 286 11.68 9.18 -28.99
CA GLU A 286 12.29 8.43 -27.89
C GLU A 286 13.15 9.35 -27.00
N PRO A 287 12.98 9.29 -25.65
CA PRO A 287 13.78 10.08 -24.73
C PRO A 287 15.21 9.50 -24.64
N VAL A 288 16.17 10.23 -25.19
CA VAL A 288 17.60 9.90 -25.13
C VAL A 288 18.28 10.81 -24.09
N LEU A 289 19.23 10.29 -23.32
CA LEU A 289 19.96 11.09 -22.34
C LEU A 289 20.70 12.24 -23.05
N LYS A 290 20.68 13.44 -22.48
CA LYS A 290 21.45 14.57 -23.01
C LYS A 290 22.94 14.26 -23.00
N ASP A 291 23.64 14.78 -24.00
CA ASP A 291 25.09 14.72 -24.08
C ASP A 291 25.71 15.74 -23.10
N ASN A 292 26.87 15.41 -22.52
CA ASN A 292 27.66 16.28 -21.62
C ASN A 292 27.02 16.69 -20.27
N LEU A 293 26.20 15.84 -19.66
CA LEU A 293 25.70 16.04 -18.29
C LEU A 293 26.85 15.91 -17.27
N VAL A 294 26.96 16.88 -16.37
CA VAL A 294 28.05 16.99 -15.38
C VAL A 294 27.54 16.66 -13.98
N TYR A 295 28.23 15.73 -13.31
CA TYR A 295 27.97 15.39 -11.91
C TYR A 295 28.14 16.62 -11.00
N GLY A 296 27.15 16.85 -10.12
CA GLY A 296 27.13 17.98 -9.19
C GLY A 296 26.61 19.29 -9.79
N VAL A 297 26.46 19.37 -11.11
CA VAL A 297 25.91 20.56 -11.81
C VAL A 297 24.53 20.25 -12.37
N ASP A 298 24.39 19.19 -13.16
CA ASP A 298 23.13 18.81 -13.78
C ASP A 298 22.38 17.76 -12.97
N TYR A 299 23.12 16.83 -12.37
CA TYR A 299 22.57 15.72 -11.61
C TYR A 299 23.43 15.39 -10.38
N VAL A 300 22.81 14.70 -9.42
CA VAL A 300 23.49 14.12 -8.25
C VAL A 300 23.11 12.65 -8.16
N CYS A 301 24.00 11.84 -7.58
CA CYS A 301 23.71 10.45 -7.27
C CYS A 301 23.43 10.30 -5.78
N VAL A 302 22.29 9.69 -5.44
CA VAL A 302 21.88 9.41 -4.07
C VAL A 302 21.97 7.91 -3.78
N THR A 303 22.10 7.57 -2.50
CA THR A 303 22.11 6.18 -2.05
C THR A 303 20.72 5.57 -2.10
N LYS A 304 20.64 4.25 -1.94
CA LYS A 304 19.37 3.52 -1.90
C LYS A 304 18.46 4.00 -0.78
N GLU A 305 19.02 4.30 0.38
CA GLU A 305 18.29 4.75 1.56
C GLU A 305 17.64 6.11 1.31
N VAL A 306 18.38 7.02 0.70
CA VAL A 306 17.89 8.36 0.34
C VAL A 306 16.90 8.28 -0.82
N TRP A 307 17.15 7.42 -1.80
CA TRP A 307 16.21 7.21 -2.90
C TRP A 307 14.85 6.71 -2.40
N PHE A 308 14.82 5.71 -1.50
CA PHE A 308 13.56 5.20 -0.95
C PHE A 308 12.80 6.22 -0.10
N LEU A 309 13.51 7.10 0.60
CA LEU A 309 12.88 8.24 1.26
C LEU A 309 12.20 9.15 0.23
N ILE A 310 12.94 9.53 -0.82
CA ILE A 310 12.44 10.41 -1.88
C ILE A 310 11.20 9.79 -2.54
N GLU A 311 11.26 8.51 -2.93
CA GLU A 311 10.15 7.77 -3.56
C GLU A 311 8.91 7.69 -2.67
N ARG A 312 9.10 7.56 -1.35
CA ARG A 312 7.99 7.50 -0.39
C ARG A 312 7.34 8.85 -0.16
N GLU A 313 8.14 9.91 -0.05
CA GLU A 313 7.67 11.24 0.36
C GLU A 313 7.28 12.14 -0.81
N TYR A 314 7.79 11.86 -2.02
CA TYR A 314 7.61 12.70 -3.20
C TYR A 314 7.16 11.87 -4.41
N PRO A 315 6.11 12.30 -5.14
CA PRO A 315 5.72 11.64 -6.36
C PRO A 315 6.83 11.73 -7.42
N MET A 316 6.93 10.71 -8.28
CA MET A 316 7.95 10.66 -9.34
C MET A 316 7.35 10.91 -10.72
N SER A 317 8.13 11.60 -11.55
CA SER A 317 7.86 11.83 -12.96
C SER A 317 9.11 11.50 -13.78
N GLY A 318 8.94 10.68 -14.82
CA GLY A 318 10.03 10.23 -15.66
C GLY A 318 10.72 8.94 -15.16
N PRO A 319 11.77 8.50 -15.89
CA PRO A 319 12.39 7.21 -15.65
C PRO A 319 13.31 7.21 -14.42
N MET A 320 13.26 6.11 -13.66
CA MET A 320 14.25 5.80 -12.62
C MET A 320 15.57 5.35 -13.28
N MET A 321 16.69 5.91 -12.82
CA MET A 321 18.01 5.61 -13.35
C MET A 321 18.94 5.03 -12.27
N LEU A 322 19.35 3.78 -12.47
CA LEU A 322 20.32 3.09 -11.61
C LEU A 322 21.70 3.02 -12.27
N ARG A 323 22.74 3.25 -11.48
CA ARG A 323 24.15 3.19 -11.90
C ARG A 323 25.01 2.44 -10.89
N THR A 324 26.07 1.81 -11.40
CA THR A 324 27.10 1.14 -10.60
C THR A 324 28.15 2.12 -10.08
N SER A 325 28.22 3.32 -10.65
CA SER A 325 29.08 4.41 -10.21
C SER A 325 28.34 5.74 -10.20
N PRO A 326 28.87 6.79 -9.54
CA PRO A 326 28.29 8.14 -9.58
C PRO A 326 28.25 8.79 -10.97
N GLN A 327 28.86 8.18 -12.00
CA GLN A 327 28.85 8.67 -13.37
C GLN A 327 27.56 8.23 -14.10
N ILE A 328 26.80 9.17 -14.65
CA ILE A 328 25.51 8.90 -15.32
C ILE A 328 25.68 8.11 -16.63
N TYR A 329 26.86 8.16 -17.24
CA TYR A 329 27.21 7.40 -18.44
C TYR A 329 27.84 6.03 -18.13
N SER A 330 28.00 5.67 -16.85
CA SER A 330 28.46 4.33 -16.49
C SER A 330 27.43 3.25 -16.86
N SER A 331 27.90 2.03 -17.08
CA SER A 331 27.06 0.92 -17.52
C SER A 331 25.83 0.77 -16.60
N PRO A 332 24.61 0.66 -17.17
CA PRO A 332 23.43 0.38 -16.38
C PRO A 332 23.66 -0.91 -15.62
N MET A 333 23.15 -0.98 -14.39
CA MET A 333 23.20 -2.21 -13.63
C MET A 333 22.35 -3.23 -14.39
N TYR A 334 22.97 -4.23 -15.02
CA TYR A 334 22.25 -5.35 -15.62
C TYR A 334 21.40 -5.97 -14.51
N GLN A 335 20.08 -5.77 -14.59
CA GLN A 335 19.13 -6.49 -13.77
C GLN A 335 19.27 -7.97 -14.15
N SER A 336 19.94 -8.75 -13.31
CA SER A 336 19.95 -10.21 -13.40
C SER A 336 18.86 -10.91 -12.56
N PRO A 337 17.58 -10.48 -12.51
CA PRO A 337 16.48 -11.40 -12.26
C PRO A 337 16.02 -12.11 -13.55
N PHE A 338 16.42 -11.64 -14.74
CA PHE A 338 15.96 -12.20 -16.02
C PHE A 338 16.29 -13.69 -16.20
N LEU A 339 17.42 -14.18 -15.69
CA LEU A 339 17.78 -15.60 -15.81
C LEU A 339 16.89 -16.52 -14.96
N PHE A 340 16.39 -16.05 -13.81
CA PHE A 340 15.54 -16.85 -12.94
C PHE A 340 14.09 -16.92 -13.46
N SER A 341 13.58 -15.80 -13.96
CA SER A 341 12.24 -15.73 -14.58
C SER A 341 12.17 -16.47 -15.92
N PHE A 342 13.23 -16.41 -16.75
CA PHE A 342 13.29 -17.19 -17.98
C PHE A 342 13.21 -18.70 -17.71
N TYR A 343 13.90 -19.18 -16.68
CA TYR A 343 13.93 -20.61 -16.38
C TYR A 343 12.55 -21.13 -15.91
N LEU A 344 11.83 -20.40 -15.04
CA LEU A 344 10.52 -20.83 -14.56
C LEU A 344 9.46 -20.89 -15.67
N CYS A 345 9.50 -19.93 -16.61
CA CYS A 345 8.59 -19.90 -17.76
C CYS A 345 8.84 -21.03 -18.77
N THR A 346 10.05 -21.59 -18.85
CA THR A 346 10.36 -22.67 -19.83
C THR A 346 9.67 -24.00 -19.54
N PHE A 347 9.36 -24.34 -18.28
CA PHE A 347 8.76 -25.63 -17.92
C PHE A 347 7.29 -25.76 -18.34
N ILE A 348 6.56 -24.65 -18.33
CA ILE A 348 5.11 -24.64 -18.63
C ILE A 348 4.88 -24.77 -20.15
N ALA A 349 5.90 -24.47 -20.97
CA ALA A 349 5.77 -24.27 -22.41
C ALA A 349 6.44 -25.37 -23.27
N TYR A 350 6.78 -26.54 -22.72
CA TYR A 350 7.40 -27.64 -23.47
C TYR A 350 6.43 -28.31 -24.47
N TRP A 351 6.20 -27.64 -25.59
CA TRP A 351 5.29 -28.04 -26.65
C TRP A 351 6.05 -28.32 -27.95
N PHE A 352 5.57 -29.29 -28.70
CA PHE A 352 5.94 -29.50 -30.09
C PHE A 352 4.79 -29.04 -30.97
N GLN A 353 5.05 -28.20 -31.97
CA GLN A 353 3.98 -27.59 -32.77
C GLN A 353 3.94 -28.16 -34.19
N ILE A 354 2.73 -28.32 -34.69
CA ILE A 354 2.41 -28.73 -36.06
C ILE A 354 1.34 -27.76 -36.54
N TYR A 355 1.56 -27.08 -37.66
CA TYR A 355 0.55 -26.18 -38.19
C TYR A 355 0.48 -26.23 -39.72
N VAL A 356 -0.70 -25.91 -40.22
CA VAL A 356 -0.96 -25.67 -41.64
C VAL A 356 -1.26 -24.18 -41.79
N SER A 357 -0.61 -23.54 -42.75
CA SER A 357 -0.85 -22.14 -43.10
C SER A 357 -1.32 -22.05 -44.55
N ASP A 358 -2.33 -21.24 -44.78
CA ASP A 358 -2.94 -20.95 -46.09
C ASP A 358 -2.77 -19.45 -46.37
N ASP A 359 -2.19 -19.08 -47.53
CA ASP A 359 -1.87 -17.69 -47.89
C ASP A 359 -1.03 -16.93 -46.83
N GLY A 360 -0.19 -17.66 -46.08
CA GLY A 360 0.60 -17.11 -44.97
C GLY A 360 -0.19 -16.81 -43.69
N THR A 361 -1.49 -17.09 -43.67
CA THR A 361 -2.32 -17.08 -42.46
C THR A 361 -2.33 -18.48 -41.85
N ILE A 362 -2.28 -18.59 -40.52
CA ILE A 362 -2.24 -19.89 -39.85
C ILE A 362 -3.68 -20.35 -39.60
N ASP A 363 -4.11 -21.39 -40.31
CA ASP A 363 -5.48 -21.91 -40.25
C ASP A 363 -5.70 -22.79 -39.01
N SER A 364 -4.76 -23.72 -38.76
CA SER A 364 -4.76 -24.58 -37.58
C SER A 364 -3.37 -24.84 -37.01
N ILE A 365 -3.25 -24.80 -35.68
CA ILE A 365 -2.04 -25.14 -34.94
C ILE A 365 -2.37 -26.21 -33.91
N ARG A 366 -1.67 -27.34 -33.99
CA ARG A 366 -1.67 -28.39 -32.97
C ARG A 366 -0.37 -28.32 -32.17
N TYR A 367 -0.51 -28.13 -30.86
CA TYR A 367 0.57 -28.28 -29.90
C TYR A 367 0.48 -29.62 -29.19
N ILE A 368 1.56 -30.37 -29.17
CA ILE A 368 1.68 -31.68 -28.53
C ILE A 368 2.61 -31.55 -27.31
N LYS A 369 2.17 -32.06 -26.16
CA LYS A 369 2.92 -32.10 -24.91
C LYS A 369 2.85 -33.51 -24.31
N TYR A 370 3.69 -33.81 -23.33
CA TYR A 370 3.75 -35.16 -22.71
C TYR A 370 2.41 -35.65 -22.11
N ASP A 371 1.52 -34.73 -21.68
CA ASP A 371 0.26 -35.04 -21.00
C ASP A 371 -0.99 -34.77 -21.84
N GLY A 372 -0.88 -34.06 -22.95
CA GLY A 372 -2.03 -33.70 -23.77
C GLY A 372 -1.69 -33.01 -25.08
N VAL A 373 -2.75 -32.62 -25.78
CA VAL A 373 -2.72 -31.90 -27.04
C VAL A 373 -3.53 -30.61 -26.87
N LYS A 374 -3.08 -29.54 -27.50
CA LYS A 374 -3.81 -28.28 -27.60
C LYS A 374 -4.00 -27.96 -29.08
N ASP A 375 -5.24 -28.00 -29.52
CA ASP A 375 -5.63 -27.70 -30.90
C ASP A 375 -6.16 -26.27 -30.95
N CYS A 376 -5.62 -25.46 -31.86
CA CYS A 376 -6.00 -24.07 -32.06
C CYS A 376 -6.46 -23.86 -33.50
N ASN A 377 -7.72 -23.49 -33.70
CA ASN A 377 -8.31 -23.20 -35.02
C ASN A 377 -8.84 -21.77 -35.01
N ASN A 378 -8.44 -20.93 -35.98
CA ASN A 378 -8.88 -19.54 -36.08
C ASN A 378 -8.75 -18.72 -34.77
N GLY A 379 -7.74 -19.02 -33.96
CA GLY A 379 -7.46 -18.35 -32.69
C GLY A 379 -8.14 -18.97 -31.45
N ASP A 380 -9.16 -19.80 -31.64
CA ASP A 380 -9.79 -20.55 -30.54
C ASP A 380 -8.98 -21.80 -30.24
N CYS A 381 -8.59 -21.98 -28.98
CA CYS A 381 -7.74 -23.09 -28.55
C CYS A 381 -8.41 -23.97 -27.51
N GLU A 382 -8.49 -25.26 -27.80
CA GLU A 382 -8.97 -26.29 -26.89
C GLU A 382 -7.82 -27.18 -26.42
N THR A 383 -7.75 -27.45 -25.11
CA THR A 383 -6.73 -28.36 -24.54
C THR A 383 -7.41 -29.65 -24.11
N SER A 384 -6.89 -30.78 -24.59
CA SER A 384 -7.38 -32.10 -24.25
C SER A 384 -6.24 -32.99 -23.73
N SER A 385 -6.52 -33.78 -22.70
CA SER A 385 -5.60 -34.84 -22.26
C SER A 385 -5.66 -35.99 -23.26
N PHE A 386 -4.53 -36.67 -23.51
CA PHE A 386 -4.57 -37.86 -24.36
C PHE A 386 -5.53 -38.93 -23.81
N SER A 387 -6.42 -39.43 -24.67
CA SER A 387 -7.22 -40.61 -24.37
C SER A 387 -6.33 -41.84 -24.13
N SER A 388 -6.84 -42.85 -23.43
CA SER A 388 -6.08 -44.09 -23.18
C SER A 388 -5.64 -44.79 -24.46
N SER A 389 -6.43 -44.69 -25.54
CA SER A 389 -6.07 -45.20 -26.87
C SER A 389 -4.96 -44.35 -27.49
N ALA A 390 -5.10 -43.02 -27.47
CA ALA A 390 -4.10 -42.11 -28.03
C ALA A 390 -2.74 -42.26 -27.33
N LYS A 391 -2.71 -42.44 -25.99
CA LYS A 391 -1.47 -42.73 -25.24
C LYS A 391 -0.79 -44.02 -25.66
N LYS A 392 -1.58 -45.05 -26.03
CA LYS A 392 -1.03 -46.33 -26.50
C LYS A 392 -0.46 -46.22 -27.91
N ALA A 393 -1.12 -45.44 -28.78
CA ALA A 393 -0.68 -45.17 -30.14
C ALA A 393 0.60 -44.32 -30.18
N SER A 394 0.69 -43.28 -29.35
CA SER A 394 1.82 -42.34 -29.28
C SER A 394 2.85 -42.68 -28.18
N ARG A 395 3.04 -43.97 -27.89
CA ARG A 395 3.80 -44.42 -26.71
C ARG A 395 5.26 -43.97 -26.75
N ASN A 396 5.94 -44.10 -27.88
CA ASN A 396 7.35 -43.76 -27.99
C ASN A 396 7.55 -42.23 -27.96
N THR A 397 6.65 -41.51 -28.62
CA THR A 397 6.62 -40.05 -28.66
C THR A 397 6.44 -39.46 -27.26
N ILE A 398 5.47 -39.96 -26.50
CA ILE A 398 5.24 -39.55 -25.10
C ILE A 398 6.45 -39.92 -24.23
N ALA A 399 7.08 -41.08 -24.45
CA ALA A 399 8.27 -41.48 -23.69
C ALA A 399 9.46 -40.53 -23.91
N VAL A 400 9.72 -40.12 -25.16
CA VAL A 400 10.76 -39.14 -25.48
C VAL A 400 10.47 -37.79 -24.82
N MET A 401 9.23 -37.28 -24.92
CA MET A 401 8.83 -36.02 -24.28
C MET A 401 8.96 -36.08 -22.76
N THR A 402 8.52 -37.18 -22.15
CA THR A 402 8.56 -37.39 -20.70
C THR A 402 10.00 -37.49 -20.20
N ALA A 403 10.86 -38.26 -20.90
CA ALA A 403 12.27 -38.39 -20.54
C ALA A 403 13.00 -37.06 -20.66
N SER A 404 12.80 -36.34 -21.77
CA SER A 404 13.37 -35.01 -21.98
C SER A 404 12.95 -34.04 -20.85
N LEU A 405 11.66 -33.99 -20.52
CA LEU A 405 11.15 -33.17 -19.42
C LEU A 405 11.78 -33.55 -18.07
N ALA A 406 11.91 -34.84 -17.77
CA ALA A 406 12.51 -35.31 -16.52
C ALA A 406 13.96 -34.82 -16.37
N PHE A 407 14.76 -34.89 -17.44
CA PHE A 407 16.12 -34.36 -17.43
C PHE A 407 16.16 -32.82 -17.32
N THR A 408 15.22 -32.10 -17.92
CA THR A 408 15.10 -30.65 -17.73
C THR A 408 14.78 -30.29 -16.27
N VAL A 409 13.88 -31.04 -15.62
CA VAL A 409 13.55 -30.86 -14.20
C VAL A 409 14.76 -31.15 -13.31
N LEU A 410 15.51 -32.23 -13.60
CA LEU A 410 16.75 -32.53 -12.89
C LEU A 410 17.78 -31.41 -13.06
N ALA A 411 18.00 -30.94 -14.30
CA ALA A 411 18.89 -29.82 -14.55
C ALA A 411 18.51 -28.60 -13.69
N TRP A 412 17.23 -28.28 -13.59
CA TRP A 412 16.74 -27.17 -12.76
C TRP A 412 16.97 -27.33 -11.26
N ILE A 413 16.70 -28.51 -10.72
CA ILE A 413 16.95 -28.80 -9.30
C ILE A 413 18.43 -28.55 -9.01
N PHE A 414 19.32 -29.09 -9.85
CA PHE A 414 20.76 -28.90 -9.69
C PHE A 414 21.19 -27.45 -9.89
N THR A 415 20.63 -26.71 -10.87
CA THR A 415 20.87 -25.28 -11.04
C THR A 415 20.50 -24.50 -9.78
N SER A 416 19.35 -24.82 -9.18
CA SER A 416 18.88 -24.16 -7.95
C SER A 416 19.84 -24.41 -6.78
N VAL A 417 20.35 -25.64 -6.67
CA VAL A 417 21.40 -25.98 -5.69
C VAL A 417 22.70 -25.21 -5.99
N VAL A 418 23.16 -25.15 -7.25
CA VAL A 418 24.33 -24.36 -7.65
C VAL A 418 24.17 -22.89 -7.25
N CYS A 419 23.02 -22.28 -7.57
CA CYS A 419 22.71 -20.88 -7.21
C CYS A 419 22.74 -20.67 -5.69
N LEU A 420 22.19 -21.58 -4.91
CA LEU A 420 22.25 -21.53 -3.45
C LEU A 420 23.71 -21.57 -2.95
N PHE A 421 24.54 -22.45 -3.51
CA PHE A 421 25.96 -22.54 -3.15
C PHE A 421 26.74 -21.27 -3.53
N VAL A 422 26.45 -20.67 -4.68
CA VAL A 422 27.01 -19.37 -5.07
C VAL A 422 26.60 -18.28 -4.08
N MET A 423 25.33 -18.22 -3.68
CA MET A 423 24.86 -17.27 -2.67
C MET A 423 25.52 -17.47 -1.31
N LEU A 424 25.61 -18.72 -0.83
CA LEU A 424 26.28 -19.04 0.44
C LEU A 424 27.79 -18.73 0.39
N SER A 425 28.42 -18.86 -0.78
CA SER A 425 29.80 -18.45 -1.02
C SER A 425 29.97 -16.94 -0.94
N LEU A 426 29.08 -16.16 -1.58
CA LEU A 426 29.10 -14.70 -1.55
C LEU A 426 28.92 -14.13 -0.13
N VAL A 427 28.12 -14.78 0.73
CA VAL A 427 27.93 -14.39 2.13
C VAL A 427 29.10 -14.86 3.02
N GLY A 428 30.02 -15.69 2.51
CA GLY A 428 31.15 -16.23 3.27
C GLY A 428 30.75 -17.31 4.28
N ILE A 429 29.51 -17.83 4.20
CA ILE A 429 29.03 -18.91 5.07
C ILE A 429 29.70 -20.23 4.68
N LEU A 430 29.94 -20.44 3.38
CA LEU A 430 30.50 -21.68 2.86
C LEU A 430 31.88 -22.01 3.44
N ALA A 431 32.68 -20.98 3.77
CA ALA A 431 34.01 -21.13 4.37
C ALA A 431 33.98 -21.55 5.85
N LYS A 432 32.84 -21.40 6.54
CA LYS A 432 32.70 -21.75 7.96
C LYS A 432 32.31 -23.21 8.19
N ILE A 433 31.89 -23.92 7.15
CA ILE A 433 31.46 -25.32 7.24
C ILE A 433 32.68 -26.21 6.96
N PRO A 434 33.09 -27.12 7.87
CA PRO A 434 34.31 -27.94 7.74
C PRO A 434 34.20 -29.08 6.71
N LEU A 435 33.33 -28.94 5.71
CA LEU A 435 33.12 -29.91 4.64
C LEU A 435 33.80 -29.44 3.35
N PRO A 436 34.20 -30.34 2.44
CA PRO A 436 34.81 -30.00 1.14
C PRO A 436 33.77 -29.43 0.13
N LEU A 437 32.84 -28.60 0.60
CA LEU A 437 31.74 -28.01 -0.18
C LEU A 437 32.24 -27.14 -1.33
N GLY A 438 33.39 -26.49 -1.20
CA GLY A 438 34.01 -25.73 -2.29
C GLY A 438 34.38 -26.61 -3.51
N LYS A 439 34.87 -27.83 -3.27
CA LYS A 439 35.15 -28.79 -4.35
C LYS A 439 33.84 -29.26 -4.99
N VAL A 440 32.83 -29.58 -4.18
CA VAL A 440 31.50 -29.98 -4.68
C VAL A 440 30.89 -28.88 -5.55
N ALA A 441 30.94 -27.62 -5.10
CA ALA A 441 30.41 -26.47 -5.83
C ALA A 441 31.08 -26.28 -7.20
N LYS A 442 32.36 -26.65 -7.33
CA LYS A 442 33.10 -26.57 -8.59
C LYS A 442 32.61 -27.56 -9.64
N PHE A 443 32.28 -28.79 -9.23
CA PHE A 443 31.86 -29.86 -10.16
C PHE A 443 30.34 -29.94 -10.36
N LEU A 444 29.53 -29.39 -9.45
CA LEU A 444 28.08 -29.46 -9.52
C LEU A 444 27.48 -28.90 -10.83
N PRO A 445 27.98 -27.80 -11.42
CA PRO A 445 27.49 -27.31 -12.72
C PRO A 445 27.69 -28.28 -13.88
N ILE A 446 28.65 -29.21 -13.80
CA ILE A 446 28.85 -30.24 -14.83
C ILE A 446 27.63 -31.16 -14.90
N LEU A 447 27.05 -31.53 -13.76
CA LEU A 447 25.83 -32.34 -13.73
C LEU A 447 24.65 -31.59 -14.36
N VAL A 448 24.54 -30.28 -14.09
CA VAL A 448 23.53 -29.43 -14.75
C VAL A 448 23.70 -29.46 -16.27
N THR A 449 24.95 -29.29 -16.75
CA THR A 449 25.28 -29.34 -18.17
C THR A 449 24.92 -30.68 -18.79
N ILE A 450 25.25 -31.80 -18.13
CA ILE A 450 24.91 -33.15 -18.61
C ILE A 450 23.41 -33.32 -18.74
N PHE A 451 22.64 -32.94 -17.72
CA PHE A 451 21.18 -33.08 -17.76
C PHE A 451 20.53 -32.15 -18.80
N GLY A 452 21.01 -30.91 -18.95
CA GLY A 452 20.54 -30.00 -20.00
C GLY A 452 20.81 -30.53 -21.40
N LEU A 453 22.02 -31.05 -21.64
CA LEU A 453 22.38 -31.68 -22.92
C LEU A 453 21.54 -32.93 -23.20
N LEU A 454 21.36 -33.81 -22.22
CA LEU A 454 20.50 -34.99 -22.37
C LEU A 454 19.07 -34.59 -22.68
N ALA A 455 18.52 -33.57 -22.02
CA ALA A 455 17.17 -33.09 -22.29
C ALA A 455 17.00 -32.63 -23.74
N VAL A 456 17.93 -31.81 -24.25
CA VAL A 456 17.93 -31.31 -25.63
C VAL A 456 18.11 -32.46 -26.63
N LEU A 457 19.11 -33.32 -26.43
CA LEU A 457 19.42 -34.44 -27.32
C LEU A 457 18.29 -35.47 -27.38
N ILE A 458 17.68 -35.83 -26.25
CA ILE A 458 16.54 -36.76 -26.21
C ILE A 458 15.39 -36.17 -27.03
N PHE A 459 15.10 -34.87 -26.88
CA PHE A 459 13.99 -34.24 -27.60
C PHE A 459 14.17 -34.24 -29.12
N THR A 460 15.40 -34.15 -29.64
CA THR A 460 15.65 -34.27 -31.08
C THR A 460 15.22 -35.62 -31.65
N GLY A 461 15.11 -36.66 -30.81
CA GLY A 461 14.58 -37.98 -31.18
C GLY A 461 13.05 -38.04 -31.33
N PHE A 462 12.34 -36.92 -31.16
CA PHE A 462 10.87 -36.86 -31.29
C PHE A 462 10.38 -37.38 -32.65
N GLY A 463 11.06 -37.01 -33.74
CA GLY A 463 10.71 -37.42 -35.10
C GLY A 463 10.75 -38.94 -35.29
N ASP A 464 11.88 -39.57 -34.94
CA ASP A 464 12.06 -41.03 -35.01
C ASP A 464 11.06 -41.78 -34.11
N ALA A 465 10.77 -41.23 -32.93
CA ALA A 465 9.76 -41.80 -32.03
C ALA A 465 8.34 -41.75 -32.64
N SER A 466 7.98 -40.65 -33.30
CA SER A 466 6.70 -40.54 -34.02
C SER A 466 6.60 -41.52 -35.19
N TYR A 467 7.69 -41.74 -35.93
CA TYR A 467 7.73 -42.74 -37.00
C TYR A 467 7.51 -44.16 -36.47
N ARG A 468 8.17 -44.52 -35.36
CA ARG A 468 7.97 -45.83 -34.70
C ARG A 468 6.54 -46.01 -34.19
N ASP A 469 5.91 -44.94 -33.71
CA ASP A 469 4.51 -44.96 -33.30
C ASP A 469 3.57 -45.18 -34.49
N CYS A 470 3.83 -44.53 -35.64
CA CYS A 470 3.07 -44.75 -36.87
C CYS A 470 3.15 -46.22 -37.33
N LYS A 471 4.37 -46.74 -37.50
CA LYS A 471 4.62 -48.10 -37.97
C LYS A 471 3.93 -49.16 -37.09
N ARG A 472 3.94 -48.93 -35.78
CA ARG A 472 3.29 -49.82 -34.82
C ARG A 472 1.76 -49.81 -34.94
N GLU A 473 1.14 -48.67 -35.19
CA GLU A 473 -0.30 -48.61 -35.43
C GLU A 473 -0.65 -49.26 -36.78
N GLU A 474 0.16 -49.05 -37.81
CA GLU A 474 -0.03 -49.70 -39.11
C GLU A 474 0.05 -51.24 -39.03
N ASP A 475 1.07 -51.78 -38.35
CA ASP A 475 1.22 -53.23 -38.12
C ASP A 475 -0.01 -53.85 -37.43
N LYS A 476 -0.68 -53.08 -36.56
CA LYS A 476 -1.86 -53.53 -35.82
C LYS A 476 -3.11 -53.63 -36.70
N TYR A 477 -3.20 -52.82 -37.76
CA TYR A 477 -4.32 -52.81 -38.72
C TYR A 477 -3.98 -53.47 -40.07
N SER A 478 -2.74 -53.90 -40.26
CA SER A 478 -2.24 -54.54 -41.49
C SER A 478 -3.08 -55.75 -41.94
N SER A 479 -3.71 -56.48 -41.00
CA SER A 479 -4.61 -57.60 -41.35
C SER A 479 -5.89 -57.19 -42.09
N TYR A 480 -6.22 -55.90 -42.14
CA TYR A 480 -7.46 -55.38 -42.73
C TYR A 480 -7.28 -54.76 -44.13
N TYR A 481 -6.03 -54.44 -44.52
CA TYR A 481 -5.70 -53.81 -45.82
C TYR A 481 -4.58 -54.59 -46.51
N SER A 482 -4.94 -55.62 -47.28
CA SER A 482 -3.97 -56.55 -47.90
C SER A 482 -3.39 -56.09 -49.24
N ASN A 483 -3.75 -54.92 -49.76
CA ASN A 483 -3.51 -54.57 -51.17
C ASN A 483 -2.67 -53.30 -51.41
N SER A 484 -2.14 -52.64 -50.37
CA SER A 484 -1.17 -51.55 -50.55
C SER A 484 0.25 -52.11 -50.50
N THR A 485 1.06 -51.82 -51.52
CA THR A 485 2.45 -52.31 -51.61
C THR A 485 3.43 -51.45 -50.83
N ASP A 486 3.07 -50.20 -50.52
CA ASP A 486 3.85 -49.30 -49.68
C ASP A 486 3.03 -48.87 -48.45
N SER A 487 3.67 -48.95 -47.29
CA SER A 487 3.11 -48.48 -46.02
C SER A 487 3.11 -46.95 -45.98
N GLN A 488 1.99 -46.33 -45.58
CA GLN A 488 1.85 -44.86 -45.52
C GLN A 488 2.95 -44.24 -44.64
N CYS A 489 3.33 -44.91 -43.55
CA CYS A 489 4.39 -44.42 -42.65
C CYS A 489 5.78 -44.41 -43.31
N GLU A 490 6.08 -45.32 -44.25
CA GLU A 490 7.36 -45.29 -44.98
C GLU A 490 7.35 -44.20 -46.05
N GLN A 491 6.23 -44.04 -46.78
CA GLN A 491 6.08 -42.94 -47.72
C GLN A 491 6.20 -41.58 -47.02
N ASP A 492 5.52 -41.40 -45.89
CA ASP A 492 5.62 -40.19 -45.06
C ASP A 492 7.06 -39.95 -44.58
N LYS A 493 7.80 -41.03 -44.26
CA LYS A 493 9.20 -40.92 -43.85
C LYS A 493 10.10 -40.49 -44.99
N ASP A 494 9.93 -41.04 -46.18
CA ASP A 494 10.70 -40.67 -47.38
C ASP A 494 10.40 -39.22 -47.78
N ASP A 495 9.16 -38.77 -47.57
CA ASP A 495 8.71 -37.38 -47.72
C ASP A 495 9.24 -36.43 -46.62
N GLY A 496 9.98 -36.94 -45.63
CA GLY A 496 10.54 -36.17 -44.53
C GLY A 496 9.53 -35.78 -43.44
N TYR A 497 8.32 -36.36 -43.43
CA TYR A 497 7.24 -36.05 -42.47
C TYR A 497 7.67 -36.19 -41.00
N TYR A 498 8.56 -37.15 -40.72
CA TYR A 498 9.10 -37.42 -39.39
C TYR A 498 10.42 -36.70 -39.09
N SER A 499 10.84 -35.76 -39.93
CA SER A 499 11.95 -34.88 -39.58
C SER A 499 11.61 -34.02 -38.35
N PHE A 500 12.63 -33.71 -37.55
CA PHE A 500 12.45 -32.89 -36.33
C PHE A 500 11.98 -31.47 -36.66
N ILE A 501 12.44 -30.95 -37.80
CA ILE A 501 11.99 -29.69 -38.39
C ILE A 501 11.63 -30.00 -39.84
N LEU A 502 10.36 -29.76 -40.20
CA LEU A 502 9.86 -29.88 -41.56
C LEU A 502 9.23 -28.57 -41.98
N TYR A 503 9.55 -28.17 -43.21
CA TYR A 503 8.82 -27.16 -43.96
C TYR A 503 8.49 -27.77 -45.32
N LYS A 504 7.20 -27.97 -45.59
CA LYS A 504 6.73 -28.54 -46.86
C LYS A 504 5.69 -27.60 -47.46
N ASP A 505 5.96 -27.14 -48.68
CA ASP A 505 4.98 -26.45 -49.51
C ASP A 505 4.05 -27.50 -50.11
N LEU A 506 2.76 -27.37 -49.85
CA LEU A 506 1.71 -28.28 -50.34
C LEU A 506 1.12 -27.81 -51.67
N GLY A 507 1.51 -26.64 -52.18
CA GLY A 507 0.88 -25.98 -53.31
C GLY A 507 -0.44 -25.29 -52.92
N ASN A 508 -1.01 -24.51 -53.85
CA ASN A 508 -2.19 -23.66 -53.60
C ASN A 508 -1.99 -22.74 -52.38
N ASP A 509 -0.80 -22.17 -52.23
CA ASP A 509 -0.41 -21.29 -51.13
C ASP A 509 -0.51 -21.92 -49.72
N GLN A 510 -0.61 -23.25 -49.63
CA GLN A 510 -0.61 -23.99 -48.38
C GLN A 510 0.78 -24.46 -47.98
N THR A 511 1.15 -24.25 -46.71
CA THR A 511 2.40 -24.71 -46.12
C THR A 511 2.16 -25.55 -44.88
N PHE A 512 2.82 -26.69 -44.80
CA PHE A 512 2.84 -27.57 -43.63
C PHE A 512 4.16 -27.40 -42.89
N VAL A 513 4.07 -27.07 -41.60
CA VAL A 513 5.23 -26.85 -40.75
C VAL A 513 5.17 -27.73 -39.52
N ARG A 514 6.30 -28.38 -39.25
CA ARG A 514 6.53 -29.20 -38.06
C ARG A 514 7.78 -28.68 -37.36
N SER A 515 7.67 -28.22 -36.12
CA SER A 515 8.83 -27.67 -35.41
C SER A 515 8.68 -27.76 -33.89
N PRO A 516 9.81 -27.76 -33.14
CA PRO A 516 9.76 -27.47 -31.72
C PRO A 516 9.19 -26.07 -31.46
N SER A 517 8.47 -25.88 -30.35
CA SER A 517 8.00 -24.54 -29.98
C SER A 517 9.16 -23.62 -29.59
N THR A 518 8.87 -22.32 -29.47
CA THR A 518 9.80 -21.31 -28.96
C THR A 518 10.39 -21.68 -27.58
N ALA A 519 9.65 -22.42 -26.76
CA ALA A 519 10.11 -22.83 -25.45
C ALA A 519 11.26 -23.83 -25.48
N TRP A 520 11.27 -24.76 -26.44
CA TRP A 520 12.41 -25.65 -26.63
C TRP A 520 13.64 -24.86 -27.10
N GLY A 521 13.43 -23.84 -27.94
CA GLY A 521 14.49 -22.88 -28.30
C GLY A 521 15.08 -22.19 -27.06
N CYS A 522 14.23 -21.78 -26.11
CA CYS A 522 14.67 -21.23 -24.82
C CYS A 522 15.44 -22.26 -23.99
N VAL A 523 15.02 -23.53 -23.92
CA VAL A 523 15.76 -24.59 -23.21
C VAL A 523 17.13 -24.84 -23.84
N THR A 524 17.21 -24.78 -25.16
CA THR A 524 18.48 -24.94 -25.90
C THR A 524 19.43 -23.76 -25.63
N ALA A 525 18.92 -22.53 -25.70
CA ALA A 525 19.69 -21.33 -25.37
C ALA A 525 20.15 -21.33 -23.91
N ALA A 526 19.27 -21.69 -22.98
CA ALA A 526 19.60 -21.83 -21.56
C ALA A 526 20.69 -22.90 -21.32
N THR A 527 20.58 -24.05 -22.00
CA THR A 527 21.62 -25.09 -21.95
C THR A 527 22.96 -24.59 -22.48
N GLY A 528 22.96 -23.80 -23.56
CA GLY A 528 24.16 -23.13 -24.07
C GLY A 528 24.81 -22.19 -23.05
N LEU A 529 24.01 -21.35 -22.38
CA LEU A 529 24.49 -20.46 -21.32
C LEU A 529 25.04 -21.24 -20.11
N ILE A 530 24.41 -22.36 -19.75
CA ILE A 530 24.89 -23.25 -18.69
C ILE A 530 26.23 -23.84 -19.05
N ILE A 531 26.44 -24.29 -20.29
CA ILE A 531 27.75 -24.80 -20.74
C ILE A 531 28.83 -23.73 -20.55
N VAL A 532 28.58 -22.51 -21.01
CA VAL A 532 29.51 -21.39 -20.84
C VAL A 532 29.76 -21.10 -19.35
N GLY A 533 28.70 -21.03 -18.54
CA GLY A 533 28.80 -20.82 -17.10
C GLY A 533 29.61 -21.91 -16.39
N THR A 534 29.42 -23.17 -16.77
CA THR A 534 30.19 -24.31 -16.25
C THR A 534 31.66 -24.21 -16.61
N ILE A 535 32.00 -23.85 -17.86
CA ILE A 535 33.38 -23.64 -18.30
C ILE A 535 34.03 -22.50 -17.51
N LEU A 536 33.36 -21.35 -17.39
CA LEU A 536 33.85 -20.22 -16.60
C LEU A 536 34.04 -20.59 -15.14
N ASN A 537 33.10 -21.33 -14.56
CA ASN A 537 33.21 -21.80 -13.19
C ASN A 537 34.41 -22.74 -12.98
N PHE A 538 34.68 -23.60 -13.95
CA PHE A 538 35.78 -24.55 -13.87
C PHE A 538 37.15 -23.85 -13.98
N VAL A 539 37.27 -22.90 -14.92
CA VAL A 539 38.52 -22.17 -15.23
C VAL A 539 38.82 -21.07 -14.21
N ALA A 540 37.82 -20.25 -13.86
CA ALA A 540 38.00 -19.05 -13.05
C ALA A 540 37.50 -19.19 -11.60
N GLY A 541 36.75 -20.26 -11.29
CA GLY A 541 36.20 -20.47 -9.94
C GLY A 541 37.29 -20.77 -8.91
N LYS A 542 37.56 -19.78 -8.05
CA LYS A 542 38.41 -19.91 -6.87
C LYS A 542 37.54 -20.26 -5.66
N TYR A 543 37.51 -21.54 -5.31
CA TYR A 543 36.75 -22.06 -4.16
C TYR A 543 37.64 -22.49 -2.99
N ASP A 544 38.95 -22.26 -3.10
CA ASP A 544 39.87 -22.55 -2.01
C ASP A 544 39.58 -21.62 -0.85
N ALA A 545 39.42 -22.20 0.34
CA ALA A 545 39.28 -21.44 1.57
C ALA A 545 40.49 -20.50 1.66
N LEU A 546 40.22 -19.20 1.79
CA LEU A 546 41.23 -18.25 2.24
C LEU A 546 41.75 -18.79 3.57
N THR A 547 42.90 -19.47 3.53
CA THR A 547 43.61 -19.80 4.75
C THR A 547 43.96 -18.46 5.39
N PRO A 548 43.51 -18.20 6.63
CA PRO A 548 43.91 -16.98 7.31
C PRO A 548 45.42 -17.09 7.53
N ASN A 549 46.19 -16.26 6.82
CA ASN A 549 47.58 -15.96 7.15
C ASN A 549 47.62 -14.97 8.31
#